data_AF-A0A8J5IGA2-F1
#
_entry.id   AF-A0A8J5IGA2-F1
#
_cell.length_a   1.000
_cell.length_b   1.000
_cell.length_c   1.000
_cell.angle_alpha   90.00
_cell.angle_beta   90.00
_cell.angle_gamma   90.00
#
_symmetry.space_group_name_H-M   'P 1'
#
loop_
_entity.id
_entity.type
_entity.pdbx_description
1 polymer ?
#
loop_
_entity_poly.entity_id
_entity_poly.type
_entity_poly.pdbx_seq_one_letter_code
_entity_poly.pdbx_strand_id
1 'polypeptide(L)'
;MATNRDMCAFFFEPQGEGVHRCKICGAHRKQLPGTGYSNLLSHLSSSHEAFRAQYNAQNRGTDRPRQDFGFVSEAIYHRYQWLRWVVMRGMPLSEVDDELTRAMFKWQPTNSKAVKADMITVATKLGAVIAEEMGIVFGVMYDGWTHGTMHFFAVYGLYVVGGQLRQTLLATSPLDEGSQDADAHIALFATCWRFITKPST
;
A
#
# COMPACT_ATOMS: atom_id res chain seq x y z
N MET A 1 1.25 -9.72 10.94
CA MET A 1 1.55 -9.45 12.36
C MET A 1 2.85 -10.18 12.73
N ALA A 2 3.79 -9.51 13.40
CA ALA A 2 5.03 -10.15 13.83
C ALA A 2 4.74 -11.36 14.72
N THR A 3 5.26 -12.54 14.37
CA THR A 3 5.06 -13.72 15.21
C THR A 3 5.93 -13.62 16.46
N ASN A 4 5.47 -14.24 17.56
CA ASN A 4 6.25 -14.34 18.80
C ASN A 4 7.63 -14.98 18.58
N ARG A 5 7.73 -15.87 17.58
CA ARG A 5 8.98 -16.51 17.17
C ARG A 5 9.94 -15.50 16.55
N ASP A 6 9.47 -14.66 15.63
CA ASP A 6 10.33 -13.71 14.90
C ASP A 6 10.87 -12.63 15.83
N MET A 7 10.02 -12.11 16.73
CA MET A 7 10.46 -11.16 17.76
C MET A 7 11.51 -11.77 18.69
N CYS A 8 11.32 -13.02 19.13
CA CYS A 8 12.32 -13.70 19.95
C CYS A 8 13.60 -14.01 19.18
N ALA A 9 13.55 -14.34 17.88
CA ALA A 9 14.75 -14.52 17.07
C ALA A 9 15.53 -13.21 16.88
N PHE A 10 14.82 -12.08 16.80
CA PHE A 10 15.44 -10.77 16.66
C PHE A 10 16.23 -10.36 17.92
N PHE A 11 15.61 -10.41 19.11
CA PHE A 11 16.24 -9.98 20.37
C PHE A 11 17.06 -11.07 21.09
N PHE A 12 16.80 -12.33 20.75
CA PHE A 12 17.42 -13.60 21.12
C PHE A 12 18.77 -13.94 20.47
N GLU A 13 19.83 -14.28 21.20
CA GLU A 13 20.93 -15.10 20.69
C GLU A 13 20.96 -16.47 21.40
N PRO A 14 20.86 -17.61 20.69
CA PRO A 14 20.90 -18.93 21.31
C PRO A 14 22.32 -19.27 21.78
N GLN A 15 22.43 -19.79 23.01
CA GLN A 15 23.69 -20.17 23.65
C GLN A 15 23.84 -21.70 23.84
N GLY A 16 22.87 -22.49 23.37
CA GLY A 16 22.80 -23.94 23.58
C GLY A 16 21.94 -24.31 24.80
N GLU A 17 21.56 -25.59 24.90
CA GLU A 17 20.77 -26.17 26.02
C GLU A 17 19.47 -25.42 26.38
N GLY A 18 18.84 -24.77 25.38
CA GLY A 18 17.64 -23.95 25.60
C GLY A 18 17.92 -22.62 26.31
N VAL A 19 19.16 -22.16 26.39
CA VAL A 19 19.51 -20.85 26.95
C VAL A 19 19.60 -19.82 25.83
N HIS A 20 18.99 -18.67 26.07
CA HIS A 20 18.93 -17.54 25.16
C HIS A 20 19.47 -16.28 25.84
N ARG A 21 20.41 -15.59 25.22
CA ARG A 21 20.97 -14.32 25.69
C ARG A 21 20.24 -13.16 25.04
N CYS A 22 19.71 -12.25 25.84
CA CYS A 22 19.09 -11.01 25.35
C CYS A 22 20.16 -10.09 24.75
N LYS A 23 19.99 -9.65 23.51
CA LYS A 23 20.91 -8.74 22.82
C LYS A 23 20.87 -7.30 23.37
N ILE A 24 19.79 -6.91 24.05
CA ILE A 24 19.64 -5.55 24.61
C ILE A 24 20.36 -5.42 25.96
N CYS A 25 20.12 -6.34 26.89
CA CYS A 25 20.65 -6.25 28.26
C CYS A 25 21.64 -7.36 28.63
N GLY A 26 21.90 -8.34 27.76
CA GLY A 26 22.81 -9.45 28.03
C GLY A 26 22.28 -10.52 28.99
N ALA A 27 21.03 -10.40 29.47
CA ALA A 27 20.45 -11.37 30.39
C ALA A 27 20.25 -12.75 29.75
N HIS A 28 20.54 -13.82 30.50
CA HIS A 28 20.33 -15.19 30.06
C HIS A 28 18.95 -15.69 30.51
N ARG A 29 18.21 -16.29 29.58
CA ARG A 29 16.87 -16.85 29.81
C ARG A 29 16.81 -18.29 29.33
N LYS A 30 16.35 -19.19 30.19
CA LYS A 30 16.16 -20.60 29.87
C LYS A 30 14.76 -20.82 29.31
N GLN A 31 14.67 -21.47 28.17
CA GLN A 31 13.46 -21.95 27.52
C GLN A 31 13.45 -23.48 27.56
N LEU A 32 12.42 -24.06 28.17
CA LEU A 32 12.26 -25.51 28.21
C LEU A 32 11.80 -26.03 26.84
N PRO A 33 12.29 -27.20 26.39
CA PRO A 33 11.80 -27.82 25.17
C PRO A 33 10.28 -27.99 25.21
N GLY A 34 9.58 -27.60 24.14
CA GLY A 34 8.11 -27.68 24.06
C GLY A 34 7.35 -26.56 24.78
N THR A 35 8.03 -25.65 25.49
CA THR A 35 7.42 -24.43 26.01
C THR A 35 7.55 -23.31 24.97
N GLY A 36 6.44 -22.65 24.63
CA GLY A 36 6.43 -21.56 23.65
C GLY A 36 7.30 -20.35 24.05
N TYR A 37 7.18 -19.25 23.32
CA TYR A 37 8.04 -18.06 23.47
C TYR A 37 7.62 -17.08 24.60
N SER A 38 6.64 -17.46 25.42
CA SER A 38 6.00 -16.56 26.40
C SER A 38 6.96 -16.05 27.47
N ASN A 39 7.91 -16.88 27.89
CA ASN A 39 8.97 -16.55 28.85
C ASN A 39 9.95 -15.50 28.32
N LEU A 40 10.40 -15.64 27.07
CA LEU A 40 11.27 -14.65 26.40
C LEU A 40 10.54 -13.32 26.17
N LEU A 41 9.27 -13.39 25.74
CA LEU A 41 8.44 -12.20 25.55
C LEU A 41 8.11 -11.49 26.86
N SER A 42 7.86 -12.24 27.94
CA SER A 42 7.62 -11.66 29.27
C SER A 42 8.85 -10.88 29.76
N HIS A 43 10.06 -11.35 29.46
CA HIS A 43 11.27 -10.56 29.73
C HIS A 43 11.30 -9.27 28.90
N LEU A 44 11.01 -9.33 27.60
CA LEU A 44 10.98 -8.14 26.74
C LEU A 44 9.94 -7.12 27.22
N SER A 45 8.73 -7.56 27.57
CA SER A 45 7.67 -6.67 28.03
C SER A 45 7.95 -6.05 29.39
N SER A 46 8.67 -6.73 30.28
CA SER A 46 8.99 -6.24 31.62
C SER A 46 10.26 -5.41 31.70
N SER A 47 11.25 -5.70 30.84
CA SER A 47 12.58 -5.08 30.91
C SER A 47 12.85 -4.08 29.78
N HIS A 48 12.04 -4.05 28.72
CA HIS A 48 12.27 -3.25 27.52
C HIS A 48 10.97 -2.65 26.97
N GLU A 49 10.50 -1.53 27.51
CA GLU A 49 9.21 -0.91 27.14
C GLU A 49 9.08 -0.59 25.63
N ALA A 50 10.18 -0.23 24.97
CA ALA A 50 10.20 0.14 23.55
C ALA A 50 10.50 -1.02 22.56
N PHE A 51 10.58 -2.28 23.03
CA PHE A 51 11.05 -3.39 22.17
C PHE A 51 10.22 -3.59 20.90
N ARG A 52 8.89 -3.41 20.99
CA ARG A 52 7.99 -3.51 19.84
C ARG A 52 8.22 -2.41 18.80
N ALA A 53 8.48 -1.18 19.26
CA ALA A 53 8.76 -0.06 18.38
C ALA A 53 10.10 -0.25 17.65
N GLN A 54 11.14 -0.73 18.36
CA GLN A 54 12.43 -1.06 17.75
C GLN A 54 12.31 -2.17 16.70
N TYR A 55 11.60 -3.25 17.02
CA TYR A 55 11.34 -4.32 16.05
C TYR A 55 10.62 -3.80 14.81
N ASN A 56 9.58 -2.99 14.99
CA ASN A 56 8.81 -2.43 13.90
C ASN A 56 9.63 -1.45 13.04
N ALA A 57 10.46 -0.61 13.64
CA ALA A 57 11.32 0.33 12.93
C ALA A 57 12.37 -0.40 12.06
N GLN A 58 12.98 -1.47 12.58
CA GLN A 58 13.95 -2.27 11.83
C GLN A 58 13.28 -3.08 10.70
N ASN A 59 12.06 -3.58 10.91
CA ASN A 59 11.28 -4.34 9.92
C ASN A 59 10.43 -3.47 8.97
N ARG A 60 10.61 -2.15 8.96
CA ARG A 60 10.01 -1.26 7.94
C ARG A 60 10.75 -1.35 6.59
N GLY A 61 12.02 -1.76 6.59
CA GLY A 61 12.86 -1.84 5.37
C GLY A 61 12.91 -3.21 4.70
N THR A 62 12.41 -4.27 5.35
CA THR A 62 12.24 -5.56 4.70
C THR A 62 10.90 -5.55 3.99
N ASP A 63 10.91 -5.51 2.66
CA ASP A 63 9.76 -5.83 1.81
C ASP A 63 9.08 -7.08 2.39
N ARG A 64 7.97 -6.88 3.11
CA ARG A 64 7.35 -8.00 3.82
C ARG A 64 6.77 -8.93 2.77
N PRO A 65 7.20 -10.21 2.73
CA PRO A 65 6.53 -11.16 1.88
C PRO A 65 5.05 -11.19 2.25
N ARG A 66 4.23 -11.26 1.23
CA ARG A 66 2.76 -11.42 1.11
C ARG A 66 2.02 -12.24 2.19
N GLN A 67 2.72 -12.89 3.13
CA GLN A 67 2.19 -13.71 4.22
C GLN A 67 1.54 -12.91 5.36
N ASP A 68 1.76 -11.58 5.44
CA ASP A 68 1.16 -10.73 6.49
C ASP A 68 -0.31 -10.35 6.22
N PHE A 69 -0.80 -10.57 4.99
CA PHE A 69 -2.22 -10.58 4.69
C PHE A 69 -2.69 -12.02 4.87
N GLY A 70 -3.42 -12.32 5.96
CA GLY A 70 -3.93 -13.67 6.23
C GLY A 70 -4.56 -14.32 4.99
N PHE A 71 -4.54 -15.65 4.88
CA PHE A 71 -4.93 -16.44 3.71
C PHE A 71 -5.87 -15.70 2.75
N VAL A 72 -5.30 -15.08 1.70
CA VAL A 72 -6.08 -14.45 0.65
C VAL A 72 -6.73 -15.58 -0.13
N SER A 73 -8.06 -15.56 -0.23
CA SER A 73 -8.77 -16.57 -1.01
C SER A 73 -8.29 -16.55 -2.46
N GLU A 74 -8.29 -17.71 -3.11
CA GLU A 74 -7.89 -17.84 -4.50
C GLU A 74 -8.70 -16.90 -5.42
N ALA A 75 -9.99 -16.74 -5.13
CA ALA A 75 -10.86 -15.79 -5.83
C ALA A 75 -10.39 -14.33 -5.71
N ILE A 76 -9.99 -13.87 -4.51
CA ILE A 76 -9.46 -12.51 -4.32
C ILE A 76 -8.13 -12.36 -5.05
N TYR A 77 -7.27 -13.37 -5.00
CA TYR A 77 -6.00 -13.35 -5.72
C TYR A 77 -6.18 -13.25 -7.23
N HIS A 78 -7.07 -14.05 -7.81
CA HIS A 78 -7.39 -13.99 -9.24
C HIS A 78 -7.99 -12.64 -9.64
N ARG A 79 -8.85 -12.07 -8.79
CA ARG A 79 -9.40 -10.74 -9.01
C ARG A 79 -8.33 -9.63 -8.99
N TYR A 80 -7.37 -9.72 -8.07
CA TYR A 80 -6.20 -8.85 -8.07
C TYR A 80 -5.34 -9.02 -9.34
N GLN A 81 -5.17 -10.24 -9.84
CA GLN A 81 -4.41 -10.48 -11.07
C GLN A 81 -5.08 -9.86 -12.30
N TRP A 82 -6.41 -9.93 -12.41
CA TRP A 82 -7.16 -9.22 -13.44
C TRP A 82 -6.96 -7.70 -13.35
N LEU A 83 -7.02 -7.13 -12.15
CA LEU A 83 -6.77 -5.70 -11.95
C LEU A 83 -5.33 -5.31 -12.32
N ARG A 84 -4.35 -6.12 -11.93
CA ARG A 84 -2.94 -5.91 -12.30
C ARG A 84 -2.73 -6.02 -13.80
N TRP A 85 -3.39 -6.95 -14.48
CA TRP A 85 -3.36 -7.07 -15.94
C TRP A 85 -3.87 -5.80 -16.61
N VAL A 86 -5.09 -5.37 -16.27
CA VAL A 86 -5.70 -4.16 -16.84
C VAL A 86 -4.83 -2.92 -16.60
N VAL A 87 -4.43 -2.69 -15.34
CA VAL A 87 -3.73 -1.46 -14.94
C VAL A 87 -2.28 -1.43 -15.41
N MET A 88 -1.51 -2.50 -15.15
CA MET A 88 -0.07 -2.49 -15.42
C MET A 88 0.28 -2.71 -16.89
N ARG A 89 -0.62 -3.31 -17.68
CA ARG A 89 -0.42 -3.53 -19.12
C ARG A 89 -1.19 -2.55 -19.99
N GLY A 90 -2.03 -1.68 -19.39
CA GLY A 90 -2.84 -0.72 -20.13
C GLY A 90 -3.89 -1.38 -21.02
N MET A 91 -4.44 -2.52 -20.59
CA MET A 91 -5.41 -3.27 -21.39
C MET A 91 -6.81 -2.69 -21.25
N PRO A 92 -7.65 -2.72 -22.31
CA PRO A 92 -9.05 -2.35 -22.19
C PRO A 92 -9.78 -3.17 -21.13
N LEU A 93 -10.74 -2.55 -20.42
CA LEU A 93 -11.56 -3.27 -19.44
C LEU A 93 -12.40 -4.40 -20.06
N SER A 94 -12.71 -4.29 -21.36
CA SER A 94 -13.43 -5.31 -22.13
C SER A 94 -12.66 -6.61 -22.29
N GLU A 95 -11.33 -6.61 -22.18
CA GLU A 95 -10.50 -7.83 -22.26
C GLU A 95 -10.83 -8.82 -21.15
N VAL A 96 -11.34 -8.31 -20.02
CA VAL A 96 -11.80 -9.15 -18.91
C VAL A 96 -13.09 -9.90 -19.27
N ASP A 97 -13.86 -9.38 -20.22
CA ASP A 97 -15.09 -9.99 -20.73
C ASP A 97 -14.88 -10.87 -21.96
N ASP A 98 -13.75 -10.70 -22.66
CA ASP A 98 -13.40 -11.46 -23.85
C ASP A 98 -13.18 -12.96 -23.58
N GLU A 99 -13.80 -13.80 -24.39
CA GLU A 99 -13.80 -15.26 -24.21
C GLU A 99 -12.43 -15.89 -24.47
N LEU A 100 -11.69 -15.41 -25.47
CA LEU A 100 -10.36 -15.91 -25.80
C LEU A 100 -9.37 -15.56 -24.69
N THR A 101 -9.42 -14.33 -24.21
CA THR A 101 -8.61 -13.85 -23.09
C THR A 101 -8.86 -14.71 -21.85
N ARG A 102 -10.13 -14.96 -21.51
CA ARG A 102 -10.49 -15.85 -20.40
C ARG A 102 -9.95 -17.26 -20.57
N ALA A 103 -10.02 -17.82 -21.77
CA ALA A 103 -9.53 -19.17 -22.06
C ALA A 103 -8.01 -19.29 -21.91
N MET A 104 -7.26 -18.20 -22.13
CA MET A 104 -5.81 -18.16 -21.99
C MET A 104 -5.33 -18.08 -20.53
N PHE A 105 -6.15 -17.55 -19.62
CA PHE A 105 -5.78 -17.38 -18.21
C PHE A 105 -6.31 -18.51 -17.32
N LYS A 106 -5.49 -18.93 -16.34
CA LYS A 106 -5.90 -19.90 -15.29
C LYS A 106 -6.70 -19.25 -14.15
N TRP A 107 -7.07 -17.99 -14.29
CA TRP A 107 -7.75 -17.23 -13.25
C TRP A 107 -9.25 -17.48 -13.31
N GLN A 108 -9.89 -17.44 -12.14
CA GLN A 108 -11.36 -17.50 -12.12
C GLN A 108 -11.94 -16.34 -12.94
N PRO A 109 -12.97 -16.59 -13.76
CA PRO A 109 -13.61 -15.54 -14.53
C PRO A 109 -14.17 -14.44 -13.64
N THR A 110 -14.08 -13.20 -14.10
CA THR A 110 -14.73 -12.04 -13.46
C THR A 110 -15.52 -11.27 -14.51
N ASN A 111 -15.75 -9.96 -14.37
CA ASN A 111 -16.28 -9.12 -15.45
C ASN A 111 -15.76 -7.69 -15.33
N SER A 112 -15.86 -6.92 -16.42
CA SER A 112 -15.40 -5.53 -16.46
C SER A 112 -16.02 -4.67 -15.36
N LYS A 113 -17.31 -4.86 -15.05
CA LYS A 113 -18.00 -4.11 -13.99
C LYS A 113 -17.40 -4.39 -12.61
N ALA A 114 -17.07 -5.65 -12.31
CA ALA A 114 -16.45 -6.08 -11.07
C ALA A 114 -15.03 -5.52 -10.93
N VAL A 115 -14.19 -5.64 -11.97
CA VAL A 115 -12.84 -5.07 -11.97
C VAL A 115 -12.87 -3.56 -11.85
N LYS A 116 -13.78 -2.87 -12.55
CA LYS A 116 -13.97 -1.42 -12.42
C LYS A 116 -14.32 -1.01 -10.99
N ALA A 117 -15.20 -1.75 -10.32
CA ALA A 117 -15.52 -1.48 -8.92
C ALA A 117 -14.31 -1.67 -7.99
N ASP A 118 -13.47 -2.67 -8.26
CA ASP A 118 -12.22 -2.86 -7.51
C ASP A 118 -11.23 -1.74 -7.77
N MET A 119 -11.07 -1.30 -9.02
CA MET A 119 -10.20 -0.17 -9.38
C MET A 119 -10.61 1.09 -8.63
N ILE A 120 -11.91 1.40 -8.55
CA ILE A 120 -12.43 2.53 -7.76
C ILE A 120 -12.10 2.34 -6.27
N THR A 121 -12.34 1.15 -5.73
CA THR A 121 -12.07 0.86 -4.31
C THR A 121 -10.58 0.98 -3.97
N VAL A 122 -9.71 0.48 -4.85
CA VAL A 122 -8.26 0.56 -4.71
C VAL A 122 -7.80 2.01 -4.81
N ALA A 123 -8.32 2.77 -5.78
CA ALA A 123 -7.99 4.19 -5.92
C ALA A 123 -8.35 4.99 -4.66
N THR A 124 -9.53 4.76 -4.07
CA THR A 124 -9.93 5.41 -2.81
C THR A 124 -8.98 5.05 -1.66
N LYS A 125 -8.63 3.76 -1.52
CA LYS A 125 -7.70 3.32 -0.46
C LYS A 125 -6.29 3.87 -0.65
N LEU A 126 -5.79 3.89 -1.89
CA LEU A 126 -4.50 4.49 -2.23
C LEU A 126 -4.50 5.98 -1.97
N GLY A 127 -5.60 6.68 -2.26
CA GLY A 127 -5.75 8.11 -1.96
C GLY A 127 -5.53 8.42 -0.47
N ALA A 128 -6.09 7.61 0.42
CA ALA A 128 -5.87 7.76 1.86
C ALA A 128 -4.40 7.55 2.27
N VAL A 129 -3.74 6.53 1.69
CA VAL A 129 -2.31 6.26 1.94
C VAL A 129 -1.43 7.40 1.43
N ILE A 130 -1.71 7.91 0.22
CA ILE A 130 -0.99 9.04 -0.37
C ILE A 130 -1.19 10.30 0.48
N ALA A 131 -2.41 10.55 0.97
CA ALA A 131 -2.69 11.70 1.84
C ALA A 131 -1.91 11.63 3.16
N GLU A 132 -1.84 10.45 3.79
CA GLU A 132 -1.03 10.24 4.99
C GLU A 132 0.47 10.43 4.72
N GLU A 133 0.97 9.88 3.60
CA GLU A 133 2.38 9.98 3.22
C GLU A 133 2.80 11.41 2.86
N MET A 134 1.94 12.15 2.16
CA MET A 134 2.15 13.52 1.72
C MET A 134 2.13 14.52 2.88
N GLY A 135 1.31 14.28 3.91
CA GLY A 135 1.20 15.14 5.08
C GLY A 135 0.69 16.55 4.75
N ILE A 136 1.11 17.55 5.52
CA ILE A 136 0.65 18.94 5.41
C ILE A 136 1.60 19.86 4.63
N VAL A 137 2.82 19.41 4.33
CA VAL A 137 3.83 20.17 3.58
C VAL A 137 4.08 19.47 2.25
N PHE A 138 3.48 19.98 1.19
CA PHE A 138 3.61 19.47 -0.16
C PHE A 138 3.47 20.60 -1.18
N GLY A 139 4.05 20.39 -2.35
CA GLY A 139 3.79 21.18 -3.55
C GLY A 139 2.70 20.54 -4.39
N VAL A 140 2.07 21.36 -5.22
CA VAL A 140 1.13 20.91 -6.25
C VAL A 140 1.67 21.34 -7.60
N MET A 141 1.75 20.41 -8.55
CA MET A 141 2.15 20.68 -9.92
C MET A 141 0.99 20.42 -10.87
N TYR A 142 0.86 21.31 -11.83
CA TYR A 142 -0.14 21.25 -12.89
C TYR A 142 0.52 20.92 -14.20
N ASP A 143 -0.09 20.02 -14.95
CA ASP A 143 0.26 19.77 -16.33
C ASP A 143 -1.02 19.75 -17.18
N GLY A 144 -0.95 20.35 -18.36
CA GLY A 144 -2.07 20.47 -19.28
C GLY A 144 -1.62 20.14 -20.68
N TRP A 145 -2.33 19.24 -21.36
CA TRP A 145 -1.99 18.84 -22.72
C TRP A 145 -3.24 18.68 -23.57
N THR A 146 -3.06 18.72 -24.89
CA THR A 146 -4.13 18.51 -25.86
C THR A 146 -3.86 17.23 -26.63
N HIS A 147 -4.90 16.40 -26.80
CA HIS A 147 -4.84 15.25 -27.68
C HIS A 147 -6.11 15.18 -28.53
N GLY A 148 -5.95 15.40 -29.84
CA GLY A 148 -7.08 15.56 -30.75
C GLY A 148 -7.88 16.83 -30.44
N THR A 149 -9.19 16.69 -30.26
CA THR A 149 -10.09 17.79 -29.89
C THR A 149 -10.22 17.97 -28.38
N MET A 150 -9.64 17.06 -27.58
CA MET A 150 -9.80 17.07 -26.13
C MET A 150 -8.58 17.70 -25.45
N HIS A 151 -8.87 18.62 -24.54
CA HIS A 151 -7.88 19.15 -23.60
C HIS A 151 -7.93 18.31 -22.34
N PHE A 152 -6.76 18.04 -21.78
CA PHE A 152 -6.59 17.27 -20.56
C PHE A 152 -5.75 18.08 -19.59
N PHE A 153 -5.94 17.79 -18.31
CA PHE A 153 -5.06 18.28 -17.28
C PHE A 153 -4.81 17.18 -16.26
N ALA A 154 -3.66 17.26 -15.63
CA ALA A 154 -3.24 16.42 -14.53
C ALA A 154 -2.78 17.29 -13.36
N VAL A 155 -3.09 16.83 -12.16
CA VAL A 155 -2.65 17.42 -10.89
C VAL A 155 -1.74 16.41 -10.21
N TYR A 156 -0.53 16.84 -9.90
CA TYR A 156 0.47 16.05 -9.19
C TYR A 156 0.72 16.62 -7.79
N GLY A 157 0.83 15.75 -6.80
CA GLY A 157 1.37 16.05 -5.47
C GLY A 157 2.88 15.86 -5.47
N LEU A 158 3.60 16.85 -4.96
CA LEU A 158 5.06 16.87 -4.82
C LEU A 158 5.42 16.92 -3.34
N TYR A 159 6.05 15.88 -2.80
CA TYR A 159 6.40 15.82 -1.38
C TYR A 159 7.65 14.98 -1.16
N VAL A 160 8.28 15.10 0.01
CA VAL A 160 9.55 14.42 0.29
C VAL A 160 9.33 13.28 1.29
N VAL A 161 9.70 12.06 0.89
CA VAL A 161 9.65 10.86 1.74
C VAL A 161 11.06 10.30 1.84
N GLY A 162 11.61 10.23 3.07
CA GLY A 162 12.95 9.70 3.29
C GLY A 162 14.05 10.46 2.53
N GLY A 163 13.88 11.79 2.34
CA GLY A 163 14.82 12.64 1.60
C GLY A 163 14.69 12.56 0.07
N GLN A 164 13.75 11.78 -0.46
CA GLN A 164 13.49 11.68 -1.91
C GLN A 164 12.21 12.41 -2.28
N LEU A 165 12.28 13.21 -3.35
CA LEU A 165 11.09 13.82 -3.95
C LEU A 165 10.20 12.73 -4.56
N ARG A 166 8.94 12.71 -4.14
CA ARG A 166 7.85 11.93 -4.72
C ARG A 166 7.01 12.84 -5.59
N GLN A 167 6.71 12.37 -6.79
CA GLN A 167 5.74 12.97 -7.71
C GLN A 167 4.61 11.97 -7.93
N THR A 168 3.43 12.28 -7.38
CA THR A 168 2.28 11.36 -7.41
C THR A 168 1.13 12.01 -8.16
N LEU A 169 0.60 11.33 -9.18
CA LEU A 169 -0.60 11.77 -9.87
C LEU A 169 -1.80 11.67 -8.93
N LEU A 170 -2.48 12.78 -8.67
CA LEU A 170 -3.62 12.86 -7.77
C LEU A 170 -4.94 12.85 -8.53
N ALA A 171 -4.98 13.54 -9.67
CA ALA A 171 -6.15 13.59 -10.52
C ALA A 171 -5.75 13.81 -11.97
N THR A 172 -6.55 13.25 -12.88
CA THR A 172 -6.53 13.56 -14.31
C THR A 172 -7.97 13.67 -14.76
N SER A 173 -8.28 14.65 -15.60
CA SER A 173 -9.60 14.73 -16.23
C SER A 173 -9.48 15.44 -17.56
N PRO A 174 -10.37 15.14 -18.52
CA PRO A 174 -10.58 16.04 -19.64
C PRO A 174 -11.10 17.40 -19.11
N LEU A 175 -10.67 18.47 -19.77
CA LEU A 175 -11.38 19.74 -19.79
C LEU A 175 -12.52 19.57 -20.79
N ASP A 176 -13.75 19.82 -20.35
CA ASP A 176 -14.90 19.88 -21.25
C ASP A 176 -14.65 20.96 -22.32
N GLU A 177 -15.29 20.88 -23.50
CA GLU A 177 -15.11 21.84 -24.63
C GLU A 177 -15.55 23.30 -24.31
N GLY A 178 -15.82 23.61 -23.04
CA GLY A 178 -16.14 24.94 -22.55
C GLY A 178 -14.92 25.87 -22.46
N SER A 179 -15.10 26.97 -21.73
CA SER A 179 -14.07 27.99 -21.54
C SER A 179 -12.80 27.40 -20.90
N GLN A 180 -11.64 27.69 -21.47
CA GLN A 180 -10.31 27.35 -20.90
C GLN A 180 -9.76 28.53 -20.08
N ASP A 181 -10.65 29.38 -19.57
CA ASP A 181 -10.25 30.51 -18.76
C ASP A 181 -9.76 30.07 -17.37
N ALA A 182 -9.18 31.02 -16.64
CA ALA A 182 -8.69 30.78 -15.29
C ALA A 182 -9.79 30.24 -14.36
N ASP A 183 -11.05 30.65 -14.54
CA ASP A 183 -12.16 30.25 -13.67
C ASP A 183 -12.52 28.77 -13.87
N ALA A 184 -12.51 28.27 -15.10
CA ALA A 184 -12.69 26.86 -15.40
C ALA A 184 -11.57 26.01 -14.78
N HIS A 185 -10.32 26.47 -14.87
CA HIS A 185 -9.18 25.82 -14.23
C HIS A 185 -9.30 25.81 -12.69
N ILE A 186 -9.78 26.90 -12.07
CA ILE A 186 -10.01 26.98 -10.62
C ILE A 186 -11.13 26.03 -10.18
N ALA A 187 -12.27 26.03 -10.88
CA ALA A 187 -13.42 25.19 -10.55
C ALA A 187 -13.06 23.69 -10.62
N LEU A 188 -12.27 23.35 -11.62
CA LEU A 188 -11.76 22.01 -11.83
C LEU A 188 -10.76 21.58 -10.76
N PHE A 189 -9.83 22.47 -10.39
CA PHE A 189 -8.93 22.23 -9.28
C PHE A 189 -9.71 22.00 -7.99
N ALA A 190 -10.71 22.83 -7.69
CA ALA A 190 -11.56 22.64 -6.51
C ALA A 190 -12.31 21.30 -6.54
N THR A 191 -12.71 20.83 -7.72
CA THR A 191 -13.35 19.52 -7.90
C THR A 191 -12.37 18.38 -7.62
N CYS A 192 -11.19 18.39 -8.24
CA CYS A 192 -10.13 17.41 -7.99
C CYS A 192 -9.70 17.41 -6.52
N TRP A 193 -9.55 18.58 -5.92
CA TRP A 193 -9.18 18.73 -4.52
C TRP A 193 -10.20 18.09 -3.58
N ARG A 194 -11.51 18.27 -3.83
CA ARG A 194 -12.57 17.61 -3.07
C ARG A 194 -12.52 16.08 -3.16
N PHE A 195 -12.03 15.51 -4.25
CA PHE A 195 -11.82 14.06 -4.36
C PHE A 195 -10.60 13.58 -3.58
N ILE A 196 -9.55 14.42 -3.50
CA ILE A 196 -8.30 14.10 -2.80
C ILE A 196 -8.46 14.26 -1.28
N THR A 197 -9.23 15.25 -0.81
CA THR A 197 -9.32 15.60 0.62
C THR A 197 -10.60 15.15 1.33
N LYS A 198 -11.49 14.40 0.66
CA LYS A 198 -12.67 13.88 1.35
C LYS A 198 -12.23 12.87 2.41
N PRO A 199 -12.52 13.09 3.71
CA PRO A 199 -12.29 12.07 4.71
C PRO A 199 -13.16 10.87 4.36
N SER A 200 -12.58 9.67 4.41
CA SER A 200 -13.34 8.44 4.41
C SER A 200 -14.17 8.39 5.69
N THR A 201 -15.40 8.91 5.63
CA THR A 201 -16.47 8.66 6.62
C THR A 201 -17.00 7.25 6.47
#